data_AF-A0A1I4B8V4-F1
#
_entry.id   AF-A0A1I4B8V4-F1
#
_cell.length_a   1.000
_cell.length_b   1.000
_cell.length_c   1.000
_cell.angle_alpha   90.00
_cell.angle_beta   90.00
_cell.angle_gamma   90.00
#
_symmetry.space_group_name_H-M   'P 1'
#
loop_
_entity.id
_entity.type
_entity.pdbx_description
1 polymer ?
#
loop_
_entity_poly.entity_id
_entity_poly.type
_entity_poly.pdbx_seq_one_letter_code
_entity_poly.pdbx_strand_id
1 'polypeptide(L)'
;MASPPAPRPTAVGACVFDAYGTLLDVHAAVGGHAARIGGPGGDAGGGKAAALSALWRAKQLEYSWILSQTGDYEDFAALTERALDVAMATHGIADAGLRQALLAAYQELDAFPDAAPALAALRAKGVATAILSNGSPAMLAAAVGAAGLAPWLDAVLSVDDLRIYKPAPRVYALAAMRFGCAPRDIVFISGNAWDAYGAARFGCRVYWLNRTPHNGERQPEEYGLDRLAEGRIASLAELPDRIL
;
A
#
# COMPACT_ATOMS: atom_id res chain seq x y z
N MET A 1 9.90 -42.14 -23.85
CA MET A 1 10.05 -40.71 -23.49
C MET A 1 9.39 -40.53 -22.13
N ALA A 2 10.13 -40.15 -21.10
CA ALA A 2 9.55 -39.86 -19.80
C ALA A 2 8.75 -38.56 -19.90
N SER A 3 7.52 -38.55 -19.39
CA SER A 3 6.71 -37.34 -19.26
C SER A 3 7.51 -36.28 -18.48
N PRO A 4 7.41 -34.99 -18.84
CA PRO A 4 8.04 -33.93 -18.05
C PRO A 4 7.54 -34.02 -16.61
N PRO A 5 8.43 -33.82 -15.61
CA PRO A 5 8.00 -33.80 -14.22
C PRO A 5 6.94 -32.70 -14.04
N ALA A 6 5.87 -33.02 -13.32
CA ALA A 6 4.88 -32.03 -12.94
C ALA A 6 5.58 -30.82 -12.29
N PRO A 7 5.14 -29.58 -12.56
CA PRO A 7 5.73 -28.41 -11.91
C PRO A 7 5.64 -28.61 -10.39
N ARG A 8 6.78 -28.54 -9.69
CA ARG A 8 6.77 -28.54 -8.22
C ARG A 8 5.91 -27.37 -7.76
N PRO A 9 5.16 -27.48 -6.65
CA PRO A 9 4.62 -26.30 -5.98
C PRO A 9 5.79 -25.34 -5.76
N THR A 10 5.73 -24.15 -6.35
CA THR A 10 6.78 -23.13 -6.20
C THR A 10 6.84 -22.77 -4.73
N ALA A 11 7.94 -23.10 -4.06
CA ALA A 11 8.15 -22.78 -2.66
C ALA A 11 8.03 -21.26 -2.49
N VAL A 12 7.08 -20.82 -1.66
CA VAL A 12 6.90 -19.40 -1.33
C VAL A 12 8.04 -19.00 -0.39
N GLY A 13 8.90 -18.09 -0.83
CA GLY A 13 9.98 -17.54 -0.02
C GLY A 13 9.46 -16.54 1.01
N ALA A 14 8.59 -15.62 0.57
CA ALA A 14 7.92 -14.68 1.46
C ALA A 14 6.64 -14.09 0.82
N CYS A 15 5.69 -13.69 1.67
CA CYS A 15 4.57 -12.83 1.29
C CYS A 15 4.93 -11.37 1.63
N VAL A 16 4.97 -10.52 0.62
CA VAL A 16 5.39 -9.13 0.74
C VAL A 16 4.21 -8.23 0.43
N PHE A 17 3.87 -7.36 1.36
CA PHE A 17 2.71 -6.51 1.31
C PHE A 17 3.13 -5.07 1.03
N ASP A 18 2.41 -4.42 0.13
CA ASP A 18 2.32 -2.97 0.20
C ASP A 18 1.67 -2.52 1.52
N ALA A 19 1.96 -1.30 1.97
CA ALA A 19 1.41 -0.76 3.22
C ALA A 19 0.16 0.10 2.97
N TYR A 20 0.34 1.28 2.37
CA TYR A 20 -0.66 2.33 2.24
C TYR A 20 -1.69 2.02 1.15
N GLY A 21 -2.93 1.70 1.56
CA GLY A 21 -3.99 1.24 0.68
C GLY A 21 -4.11 -0.29 0.57
N THR A 22 -3.29 -1.03 1.32
CA THR A 22 -3.29 -2.51 1.32
C THR A 22 -3.50 -3.05 2.73
N LEU A 23 -2.55 -2.80 3.63
CA LEU A 23 -2.64 -3.12 5.05
C LEU A 23 -3.23 -1.96 5.86
N LEU A 24 -2.91 -0.72 5.49
CA LEU A 24 -3.32 0.52 6.17
C LEU A 24 -4.38 1.28 5.37
N ASP A 25 -5.42 1.77 6.03
CA ASP A 25 -6.52 2.51 5.42
C ASP A 25 -6.22 4.02 5.34
N VAL A 26 -5.69 4.46 4.21
CA VAL A 26 -5.36 5.89 3.97
C VAL A 26 -6.57 6.82 3.96
N HIS A 27 -7.78 6.32 3.76
CA HIS A 27 -8.99 7.15 3.71
C HIS A 27 -9.56 7.43 5.10
N ALA A 28 -9.28 6.56 6.08
CA ALA A 28 -9.69 6.73 7.47
C ALA A 28 -9.19 8.06 8.08
N ALA A 29 -7.96 8.48 7.73
CA ALA A 29 -7.38 9.73 8.22
C ALA A 29 -8.24 10.97 7.90
N VAL A 30 -8.87 11.00 6.73
CA VAL A 30 -9.74 12.12 6.32
C VAL A 30 -11.16 11.94 6.87
N GLY A 31 -11.65 10.70 6.92
CA GLY A 31 -13.00 10.38 7.39
C GLY A 31 -13.28 10.89 8.81
N GLY A 32 -12.32 10.76 9.73
CA GLY A 32 -12.43 11.26 11.11
C GLY A 32 -12.56 12.79 11.24
N HIS A 33 -12.25 13.54 10.17
CA HIS A 33 -12.27 15.00 10.15
C HIS A 33 -13.28 15.59 9.15
N ALA A 34 -14.16 14.77 8.56
CA ALA A 34 -15.08 15.20 7.50
C ALA A 34 -15.95 16.41 7.89
N ALA A 35 -16.50 16.43 9.11
CA ALA A 35 -17.30 17.56 9.59
C ALA A 35 -16.50 18.89 9.63
N ARG A 36 -15.24 18.84 10.07
CA ARG A 36 -14.35 20.01 10.13
C ARG A 36 -13.92 20.45 8.73
N ILE A 37 -13.71 19.50 7.81
CA ILE A 37 -13.38 19.76 6.40
C ILE A 37 -14.56 20.48 5.69
N GLY A 38 -15.79 20.07 5.99
CA GLY A 38 -17.00 20.68 5.45
C GLY A 38 -17.29 22.10 5.96
N GLY A 39 -16.78 22.46 7.14
CA GLY A 39 -16.95 23.80 7.73
C GLY A 39 -18.37 24.05 8.29
N PRO A 40 -18.83 25.32 8.37
CA PRO A 40 -20.10 25.69 9.02
C PRO A 40 -21.37 25.06 8.40
N GLY A 41 -21.27 24.46 7.21
CA GLY A 41 -22.36 23.70 6.57
C GLY A 41 -22.23 22.17 6.72
N GLY A 42 -21.21 21.68 7.42
CA GLY A 42 -20.82 20.27 7.42
C GLY A 42 -20.38 19.78 6.05
N ASP A 43 -20.11 18.49 5.93
CA ASP A 43 -19.85 17.83 4.64
C ASP A 43 -21.09 17.04 4.23
N ALA A 44 -22.23 17.75 4.12
CA ALA A 44 -23.50 17.14 3.75
C ALA A 44 -23.37 16.47 2.37
N GLY A 45 -23.28 15.13 2.35
CA GLY A 45 -23.04 14.32 1.16
C GLY A 45 -21.61 13.79 0.98
N GLY A 46 -20.68 14.08 1.91
CA GLY A 46 -19.32 13.52 1.91
C GLY A 46 -18.41 14.05 0.78
N GLY A 47 -18.86 15.04 0.02
CA GLY A 47 -18.23 15.44 -1.24
C GLY A 47 -16.89 16.13 -1.05
N LYS A 48 -16.76 17.01 -0.04
CA LYS A 48 -15.53 17.80 0.15
C LYS A 48 -14.43 16.99 0.82
N ALA A 49 -14.76 16.17 1.82
CA ALA A 49 -13.79 15.29 2.46
C ALA A 49 -13.29 14.21 1.48
N ALA A 50 -14.19 13.61 0.70
CA ALA A 50 -13.80 12.66 -0.34
C ALA A 50 -12.90 13.31 -1.41
N ALA A 51 -13.26 14.50 -1.90
CA ALA A 51 -12.46 15.21 -2.89
C ALA A 51 -11.06 15.57 -2.36
N LEU A 52 -10.97 16.05 -1.11
CA LEU A 52 -9.69 16.32 -0.47
C LEU A 52 -8.85 15.06 -0.30
N SER A 53 -9.44 13.95 0.18
CA SER A 53 -8.75 12.67 0.32
C SER A 53 -8.20 12.16 -1.01
N ALA A 54 -9.02 12.21 -2.06
CA ALA A 54 -8.64 11.79 -3.40
C ALA A 54 -7.50 12.64 -3.97
N LEU A 55 -7.59 13.96 -3.87
CA LEU A 55 -6.56 14.87 -4.37
C LEU A 55 -5.25 14.74 -3.58
N TRP A 56 -5.34 14.62 -2.25
CA TRP A 56 -4.17 14.41 -1.39
C TRP A 56 -3.42 13.14 -1.80
N ARG A 57 -4.15 12.01 -1.93
CA ARG A 57 -3.55 10.74 -2.37
C ARG A 57 -2.96 10.83 -3.76
N ALA A 58 -3.66 11.46 -4.71
CA ALA A 58 -3.20 11.63 -6.08
C ALA A 58 -1.89 12.42 -6.14
N LYS A 59 -1.80 13.55 -5.44
CA LYS A 59 -0.59 14.39 -5.42
C LYS A 59 0.59 13.73 -4.73
N GLN A 60 0.35 13.03 -3.62
CA GLN A 60 1.40 12.28 -2.93
C GLN A 60 2.05 11.23 -3.86
N LEU A 61 1.23 10.48 -4.62
CA LEU A 61 1.72 9.49 -5.57
C LEU A 61 2.38 10.15 -6.80
N GLU A 62 1.76 11.18 -7.37
CA GLU A 62 2.31 11.96 -8.50
C GLU A 62 3.72 12.46 -8.19
N TYR A 63 3.93 13.09 -7.03
CA TYR A 63 5.26 13.58 -6.64
C TYR A 63 6.28 12.44 -6.56
N SER A 64 5.89 11.30 -5.98
CA SER A 64 6.79 10.15 -5.83
C SER A 64 7.25 9.60 -7.19
N TRP A 65 6.35 9.57 -8.19
CA TRP A 65 6.68 9.15 -9.55
C TRP A 65 7.53 10.18 -10.29
N ILE A 66 7.17 11.47 -10.23
CA ILE A 66 7.87 12.53 -10.96
C ILE A 66 9.30 12.71 -10.44
N LEU A 67 9.50 12.73 -9.13
CA LEU A 67 10.84 12.84 -8.53
C LEU A 67 11.72 11.64 -8.92
N SER A 68 11.17 10.42 -8.84
CA SER A 68 11.89 9.22 -9.27
C SER A 68 12.30 9.27 -10.75
N GLN A 69 11.43 9.80 -11.62
CA GLN A 69 11.71 9.91 -13.05
C GLN A 69 12.71 11.02 -13.41
N THR A 70 12.82 12.04 -12.57
CA THR A 70 13.72 13.19 -12.78
C THR A 70 15.06 13.03 -12.07
N GLY A 71 15.21 12.00 -11.23
CA GLY A 71 16.44 11.72 -10.48
C GLY A 71 16.52 12.47 -9.14
N ASP A 72 15.44 13.12 -8.73
CA ASP A 72 15.33 13.82 -7.45
C ASP A 72 14.71 12.91 -6.37
N TYR A 73 14.88 13.28 -5.10
CA TYR A 73 14.31 12.55 -3.98
C TYR A 73 14.08 13.44 -2.74
N GLU A 74 12.85 13.41 -2.24
CA GLU A 74 12.44 13.82 -0.89
C GLU A 74 11.77 12.61 -0.25
N ASP A 75 11.79 12.49 1.08
CA ASP A 75 11.15 11.36 1.74
C ASP A 75 9.62 11.41 1.64
N PHE A 76 8.96 10.26 1.86
CA PHE A 76 7.52 10.15 1.64
C PHE A 76 6.69 10.96 2.66
N ALA A 77 7.24 11.27 3.83
CA ALA A 77 6.56 12.13 4.81
C ALA A 77 6.51 13.58 4.28
N ALA A 78 7.62 14.09 3.75
CA ALA A 78 7.65 15.40 3.09
C ALA A 78 6.69 15.49 1.90
N LEU A 79 6.61 14.45 1.06
CA LEU A 79 5.65 14.39 -0.04
C LEU A 79 4.20 14.36 0.46
N THR A 80 3.95 13.69 1.59
CA THR A 80 2.64 13.63 2.24
C THR A 80 2.19 15.02 2.71
N GLU A 81 3.08 15.77 3.37
CA GLU A 81 2.82 17.13 3.82
C GLU A 81 2.52 18.07 2.65
N ARG A 82 3.39 18.09 1.64
CA ARG A 82 3.23 18.95 0.46
C ARG A 82 1.95 18.64 -0.31
N ALA A 83 1.60 17.35 -0.43
CA ALA A 83 0.37 16.95 -1.09
C ALA A 83 -0.87 17.39 -0.31
N LEU A 84 -0.82 17.35 1.03
CA LEU A 84 -1.89 17.87 1.88
C LEU A 84 -2.06 19.38 1.71
N ASP A 85 -0.95 20.13 1.72
CA ASP A 85 -0.96 21.58 1.56
C ASP A 85 -1.61 22.00 0.23
N VAL A 86 -1.28 21.30 -0.86
CA VAL A 86 -1.93 21.51 -2.17
C VAL A 86 -3.41 21.14 -2.14
N ALA A 87 -3.79 20.01 -1.53
CA ALA A 87 -5.18 19.58 -1.47
C ALA A 87 -6.04 20.57 -0.64
N MET A 88 -5.54 21.00 0.52
CA MET A 88 -6.20 21.99 1.37
C MET A 88 -6.37 23.34 0.65
N ALA A 89 -5.30 23.85 0.02
CA ALA A 89 -5.35 25.08 -0.75
C ALA A 89 -6.35 25.01 -1.92
N THR A 90 -6.37 23.89 -2.65
CA THR A 90 -7.29 23.65 -3.77
C THR A 90 -8.76 23.69 -3.34
N HIS A 91 -9.05 23.23 -2.12
CA HIS A 91 -10.40 23.23 -1.55
C HIS A 91 -10.71 24.44 -0.66
N GLY A 92 -9.84 25.48 -0.67
CA GLY A 92 -10.01 26.71 0.09
C GLY A 92 -10.02 26.50 1.61
N ILE A 93 -9.28 25.51 2.10
CA ILE A 93 -9.19 25.18 3.53
C ILE A 93 -7.93 25.81 4.11
N ALA A 94 -8.13 26.88 4.89
CA ALA A 94 -7.07 27.57 5.62
C ALA A 94 -7.21 27.32 7.13
N ASP A 95 -6.93 26.08 7.56
CA ASP A 95 -7.00 25.67 8.97
C ASP A 95 -5.74 24.89 9.38
N ALA A 96 -4.82 25.57 10.06
CA ALA A 96 -3.55 24.99 10.51
C ALA A 96 -3.74 23.84 11.52
N GLY A 97 -4.77 23.92 12.36
CA GLY A 97 -5.07 22.86 13.32
C GLY A 97 -5.66 21.62 12.63
N LEU A 98 -6.38 21.80 11.52
CA LEU A 98 -6.88 20.68 10.72
C LEU A 98 -5.73 20.02 9.96
N ARG A 99 -4.81 20.82 9.40
CA ARG A 99 -3.58 20.31 8.78
C ARG A 99 -2.82 19.39 9.75
N GLN A 100 -2.55 19.86 10.97
CA GLN A 100 -1.86 19.07 11.99
C GLN A 100 -2.62 17.79 12.36
N ALA A 101 -3.94 17.89 12.54
CA ALA A 101 -4.77 16.73 12.86
C ALA A 101 -4.75 15.68 11.74
N LEU A 102 -4.85 16.09 10.47
CA LEU A 102 -4.78 15.20 9.31
C LEU A 102 -3.42 14.51 9.19
N LEU A 103 -2.31 15.23 9.41
CA LEU A 103 -0.97 14.64 9.39
C LEU A 103 -0.76 13.65 10.53
N ALA A 104 -1.22 13.98 11.74
CA ALA A 104 -1.18 13.06 12.87
C ALA A 104 -1.99 11.79 12.59
N ALA A 105 -3.21 11.93 12.06
CA ALA A 105 -4.05 10.79 11.67
C ALA A 105 -3.39 9.93 10.57
N TYR A 106 -2.66 10.54 9.64
CA TYR A 106 -1.92 9.81 8.60
C TYR A 106 -0.68 9.09 9.14
N GLN A 107 -0.08 9.58 10.23
CA GLN A 107 1.07 8.95 10.86
C GLN A 107 0.69 7.66 11.61
N GLU A 108 -0.55 7.61 12.13
CA GLU A 108 -1.08 6.51 12.93
C GLU A 108 -2.31 5.88 12.25
N LEU A 109 -2.18 5.53 10.97
CA LEU A 109 -3.28 4.90 10.23
C LEU A 109 -3.68 3.56 10.84
N ASP A 110 -4.99 3.36 10.95
CA ASP A 110 -5.55 2.06 11.27
C ASP A 110 -5.25 1.03 10.18
N ALA A 111 -4.99 -0.21 10.61
CA ALA A 111 -4.97 -1.34 9.69
C ALA A 111 -6.40 -1.73 9.28
N PHE A 112 -6.54 -2.26 8.07
CA PHE A 112 -7.77 -2.96 7.70
C PHE A 112 -8.02 -4.13 8.66
N PRO A 113 -9.29 -4.43 9.02
CA PRO A 113 -9.61 -5.47 10.01
C PRO A 113 -9.10 -6.88 9.66
N ASP A 114 -8.88 -7.15 8.37
CA ASP A 114 -8.38 -8.44 7.86
C ASP A 114 -6.84 -8.52 7.77
N ALA A 115 -6.11 -7.44 8.05
CA ALA A 115 -4.66 -7.38 7.93
C ALA A 115 -3.93 -8.27 8.95
N ALA A 116 -4.13 -8.02 10.25
CA ALA A 116 -3.47 -8.80 11.30
C ALA A 116 -3.87 -10.29 11.27
N PRO A 117 -5.16 -10.67 11.08
CA PRO A 117 -5.54 -12.07 10.93
C PRO A 117 -4.85 -12.77 9.75
N ALA A 118 -4.74 -12.10 8.59
CA ALA A 118 -4.09 -12.69 7.42
C ALA A 118 -2.58 -12.91 7.64
N LEU A 119 -1.88 -11.92 8.22
CA LEU A 119 -0.46 -12.04 8.55
C LEU A 119 -0.22 -13.15 9.58
N ALA A 120 -1.05 -13.24 10.61
CA ALA A 120 -0.98 -14.29 11.62
C ALA A 120 -1.20 -15.69 11.01
N ALA A 121 -2.17 -15.83 10.10
CA ALA A 121 -2.45 -17.09 9.43
C ALA A 121 -1.31 -17.55 8.51
N LEU A 122 -0.70 -16.64 7.76
CA LEU A 122 0.47 -16.94 6.91
C LEU A 122 1.67 -17.39 7.77
N ARG A 123 1.92 -16.69 8.87
CA ARG A 123 2.99 -17.03 9.81
C ARG A 123 2.77 -18.39 10.48
N ALA A 124 1.53 -18.71 10.86
CA ALA A 124 1.16 -20.01 11.42
C ALA A 124 1.43 -21.17 10.45
N LYS A 125 1.42 -20.89 9.14
CA LYS A 125 1.78 -21.84 8.08
C LYS A 125 3.28 -21.80 7.72
N GLY A 126 4.11 -21.07 8.47
CA GLY A 126 5.56 -21.00 8.28
C GLY A 126 6.02 -20.09 7.14
N VAL A 127 5.14 -19.23 6.61
CA VAL A 127 5.48 -18.28 5.54
C VAL A 127 5.97 -16.98 6.15
N ALA A 128 7.15 -16.52 5.72
CA ALA A 128 7.67 -15.22 6.12
C ALA A 128 6.81 -14.09 5.55
N THR A 129 6.59 -13.03 6.33
CA THR A 129 5.83 -11.86 5.89
C THR A 129 6.63 -10.57 6.03
N ALA A 130 6.44 -9.65 5.09
CA ALA A 130 7.09 -8.34 5.14
C ALA A 130 6.25 -7.24 4.53
N ILE A 131 6.60 -6.00 4.86
CA ILE A 131 6.16 -4.82 4.12
C ILE A 131 7.27 -4.40 3.14
N LEU A 132 6.87 -3.96 1.95
CA LEU A 132 7.68 -3.12 1.06
C LEU A 132 6.88 -1.86 0.74
N SER A 133 7.33 -0.69 1.17
CA SER A 133 6.53 0.54 1.12
C SER A 133 7.34 1.77 0.73
N ASN A 134 6.66 2.72 0.07
CA ASN A 134 7.18 4.05 -0.19
C ASN A 134 7.43 4.87 1.09
N GLY A 135 6.75 4.54 2.20
CA GLY A 135 6.88 5.27 3.47
C GLY A 135 8.31 5.34 3.97
N SER A 136 8.71 6.47 4.56
CA SER A 136 10.01 6.60 5.21
C SER A 136 10.10 5.68 6.44
N PRO A 137 11.31 5.31 6.90
CA PRO A 137 11.47 4.38 8.03
C PRO A 137 10.72 4.83 9.30
N ALA A 138 10.79 6.11 9.65
CA ALA A 138 10.08 6.66 10.81
C ALA A 138 8.56 6.60 10.66
N MET A 139 8.05 6.92 9.46
CA MET A 139 6.62 6.87 9.14
C MET A 139 6.08 5.44 9.21
N LEU A 140 6.83 4.47 8.69
CA LEU A 140 6.46 3.06 8.75
C LEU A 140 6.51 2.50 10.17
N ALA A 141 7.55 2.85 10.94
CA ALA A 141 7.66 2.40 12.33
C ALA A 141 6.47 2.88 13.17
N ALA A 142 6.06 4.15 13.01
CA ALA A 142 4.89 4.69 13.67
C ALA A 142 3.60 3.96 13.26
N ALA A 143 3.32 3.87 11.95
CA ALA A 143 2.09 3.26 11.46
C ALA A 143 1.98 1.76 11.80
N VAL A 144 3.07 1.00 11.63
CA VAL A 144 3.10 -0.45 11.95
C VAL A 144 2.96 -0.68 13.45
N GLY A 145 3.54 0.19 14.28
CA GLY A 145 3.41 0.14 15.73
C GLY A 145 1.99 0.44 16.19
N ALA A 146 1.41 1.54 15.73
CA ALA A 146 0.04 1.95 16.05
C ALA A 146 -0.99 0.90 15.62
N ALA A 147 -0.82 0.33 14.42
CA ALA A 147 -1.70 -0.68 13.87
C ALA A 147 -1.50 -2.09 14.47
N GLY A 148 -0.54 -2.28 15.40
CA GLY A 148 -0.28 -3.58 16.01
C GLY A 148 0.23 -4.65 15.04
N LEU A 149 0.82 -4.24 13.91
CA LEU A 149 1.29 -5.16 12.85
C LEU A 149 2.71 -5.67 13.09
N ALA A 150 3.52 -4.96 13.89
CA ALA A 150 4.93 -5.27 14.12
C ALA A 150 5.21 -6.75 14.51
N PRO A 151 4.43 -7.38 15.41
CA PRO A 151 4.71 -8.75 15.83
C PRO A 151 4.57 -9.80 14.73
N TRP A 152 3.90 -9.46 13.62
CA TRP A 152 3.58 -10.39 12.55
C TRP A 152 4.55 -10.32 11.37
N LEU A 153 5.41 -9.31 11.32
CA LEU A 153 6.28 -9.01 10.19
C LEU A 153 7.74 -9.40 10.48
N ASP A 154 8.37 -10.14 9.57
CA ASP A 154 9.79 -10.48 9.60
C ASP A 154 10.69 -9.36 9.06
N ALA A 155 10.11 -8.45 8.27
CA ALA A 155 10.79 -7.25 7.78
C ALA A 155 9.80 -6.12 7.45
N VAL A 156 10.26 -4.88 7.63
CA VAL A 156 9.60 -3.67 7.12
C VAL A 156 10.61 -2.95 6.23
N LEU A 157 10.39 -3.01 4.92
CA LEU A 157 11.30 -2.48 3.91
C LEU A 157 10.79 -1.15 3.38
N SER A 158 11.63 -0.12 3.45
CA SER A 158 11.36 1.20 2.89
C SER A 158 12.10 1.38 1.58
N VAL A 159 11.49 2.10 0.64
CA VAL A 159 12.21 2.54 -0.58
C VAL A 159 13.24 3.63 -0.31
N ASP A 160 13.22 4.25 0.88
CA ASP A 160 14.07 5.38 1.26
C ASP A 160 15.56 5.04 1.14
N ASP A 161 15.93 3.78 1.44
CA ASP A 161 17.28 3.24 1.26
C ASP A 161 17.80 3.34 -0.18
N LEU A 162 16.89 3.28 -1.16
CA LEU A 162 17.23 3.36 -2.59
C LEU A 162 17.05 4.76 -3.17
N ARG A 163 16.42 5.67 -2.42
CA ARG A 163 16.08 7.03 -2.88
C ARG A 163 15.34 7.03 -4.23
N ILE A 164 14.46 6.05 -4.44
CA ILE A 164 13.63 5.90 -5.64
C ILE A 164 12.34 5.17 -5.28
N TYR A 165 11.20 5.63 -5.79
CA TYR A 165 9.90 5.08 -5.43
C TYR A 165 9.48 3.91 -6.32
N LYS A 166 8.51 3.12 -5.82
CA LYS A 166 7.72 2.23 -6.67
C LYS A 166 7.05 3.06 -7.81
N PRO A 167 6.86 2.51 -9.02
CA PRO A 167 7.10 1.11 -9.41
C PRO A 167 8.47 0.86 -10.04
N ALA A 168 9.53 1.58 -9.65
CA ALA A 168 10.86 1.32 -10.19
C ALA A 168 11.31 -0.14 -9.88
N PRO A 169 11.80 -0.91 -10.88
CA PRO A 169 12.13 -2.33 -10.70
C PRO A 169 13.08 -2.63 -9.54
N ARG A 170 14.03 -1.73 -9.27
CA ARG A 170 15.02 -1.86 -8.19
C ARG A 170 14.38 -1.92 -6.80
N VAL A 171 13.20 -1.33 -6.62
CA VAL A 171 12.49 -1.36 -5.34
C VAL A 171 12.04 -2.78 -4.98
N TYR A 172 11.48 -3.52 -5.94
CA TYR A 172 11.03 -4.89 -5.71
C TYR A 172 12.18 -5.86 -5.41
N ALA A 173 13.39 -5.55 -5.88
CA ALA A 173 14.59 -6.32 -5.57
C ALA A 173 14.92 -6.31 -4.06
N LEU A 174 14.52 -5.28 -3.30
CA LEU A 174 14.74 -5.22 -1.85
C LEU A 174 14.17 -6.45 -1.13
N ALA A 175 12.97 -6.88 -1.52
CA ALA A 175 12.33 -8.05 -0.93
C ALA A 175 13.10 -9.34 -1.24
N ALA A 176 13.44 -9.56 -2.51
CA ALA A 176 14.20 -10.74 -2.92
C ALA A 176 15.57 -10.82 -2.22
N MET A 177 16.27 -9.68 -2.10
CA MET A 177 17.55 -9.61 -1.39
C MET A 177 17.37 -9.88 0.12
N ARG A 178 16.35 -9.31 0.76
CA ARG A 178 16.09 -9.48 2.19
C ARG A 178 15.86 -10.93 2.59
N PHE A 179 15.20 -11.71 1.72
CA PHE A 179 14.83 -13.10 1.96
C PHE A 179 15.75 -14.11 1.26
N GLY A 180 16.72 -13.65 0.46
CA GLY A 180 17.68 -14.52 -0.22
C GLY A 180 17.02 -15.48 -1.23
N CYS A 181 15.93 -15.07 -1.87
CA CYS A 181 15.16 -15.89 -2.81
C CYS A 181 15.05 -15.24 -4.19
N ALA A 182 14.55 -15.99 -5.18
CA ALA A 182 14.31 -15.43 -6.51
C ALA A 182 13.03 -14.55 -6.50
N PRO A 183 12.91 -13.53 -7.38
CA PRO A 183 11.69 -12.72 -7.47
C PRO A 183 10.41 -13.56 -7.63
N ARG A 184 10.46 -14.65 -8.42
CA ARG A 184 9.33 -15.58 -8.61
C ARG A 184 8.91 -16.34 -7.34
N ASP A 185 9.73 -16.35 -6.30
CA ASP A 185 9.42 -16.97 -5.02
C ASP A 185 8.83 -15.94 -4.03
N ILE A 186 8.79 -14.66 -4.40
CA ILE A 186 8.07 -13.61 -3.66
C ILE A 186 6.63 -13.56 -4.16
N VAL A 187 5.69 -13.69 -3.23
CA VAL A 187 4.29 -13.37 -3.46
C VAL A 187 4.06 -11.93 -2.99
N PHE A 188 3.72 -11.05 -3.92
CA PHE A 188 3.51 -9.63 -3.66
C PHE A 188 2.01 -9.30 -3.66
N ILE A 189 1.57 -8.60 -2.62
CA ILE A 189 0.17 -8.23 -2.40
C ILE A 189 0.05 -6.72 -2.35
N SER A 190 -0.80 -6.15 -3.20
CA SER A 190 -1.07 -4.71 -3.20
C SER A 190 -2.51 -4.41 -3.59
N GLY A 191 -3.11 -3.42 -2.92
CA GLY A 191 -4.38 -2.83 -3.31
C GLY A 191 -4.24 -1.73 -4.37
N ASN A 192 -3.00 -1.34 -4.68
CA ASN A 192 -2.67 -0.36 -5.70
C ASN A 192 -2.35 -1.08 -7.02
N ALA A 193 -3.19 -0.90 -8.05
CA ALA A 193 -3.04 -1.59 -9.34
C ALA A 193 -1.68 -1.32 -10.03
N TRP A 194 -1.20 -0.07 -9.97
CA TRP A 194 0.11 0.32 -10.52
C TRP A 194 1.30 -0.37 -9.83
N ASP A 195 1.17 -0.66 -8.53
CA ASP A 195 2.22 -1.34 -7.75
C ASP A 195 2.18 -2.85 -7.97
N ALA A 196 0.98 -3.44 -8.02
CA ALA A 196 0.77 -4.81 -8.42
C ALA A 196 1.35 -5.08 -9.82
N TYR A 197 1.13 -4.15 -10.76
CA TYR A 197 1.72 -4.21 -12.09
C TYR A 197 3.25 -4.14 -12.03
N GLY A 198 3.83 -3.17 -11.31
CA GLY A 198 5.28 -3.04 -11.16
C GLY A 198 5.95 -4.30 -10.61
N ALA A 199 5.36 -4.90 -9.57
CA ALA A 199 5.85 -6.16 -8.99
C ALA A 199 5.77 -7.33 -9.98
N ALA A 200 4.65 -7.47 -10.72
CA ALA A 200 4.50 -8.50 -11.74
C ALA A 200 5.52 -8.33 -12.87
N ARG A 201 5.76 -7.09 -13.32
CA ARG A 201 6.76 -6.77 -14.35
C ARG A 201 8.19 -7.04 -13.90
N PHE A 202 8.48 -6.91 -12.61
CA PHE A 202 9.77 -7.29 -12.04
C PHE A 202 9.96 -8.82 -11.98
N GLY A 203 8.86 -9.58 -11.89
CA GLY A 203 8.86 -11.04 -11.87
C GLY A 203 8.39 -11.66 -10.55
N CYS A 204 7.76 -10.87 -9.68
CA CYS A 204 7.06 -11.41 -8.51
C CYS A 204 5.78 -12.13 -8.92
N ARG A 205 5.35 -13.11 -8.11
CA ARG A 205 3.99 -13.63 -8.14
C ARG A 205 3.08 -12.59 -7.50
N VAL A 206 1.94 -12.24 -8.10
CA VAL A 206 1.14 -11.10 -7.63
C VAL A 206 -0.29 -11.51 -7.31
N TYR A 207 -0.78 -11.10 -6.15
CA TYR A 207 -2.21 -11.05 -5.84
C TYR A 207 -2.66 -9.59 -5.74
N TRP A 208 -3.54 -9.18 -6.65
CA TRP A 208 -4.11 -7.84 -6.60
C TRP A 208 -5.31 -7.81 -5.66
N LEU A 209 -5.20 -6.99 -4.61
CA LEU A 209 -6.24 -6.80 -3.60
C LEU A 209 -7.22 -5.72 -4.06
N ASN A 210 -8.27 -6.12 -4.77
CA ASN A 210 -9.31 -5.22 -5.24
C ASN A 210 -10.50 -5.28 -4.27
N ARG A 211 -10.36 -4.55 -3.15
CA ARG A 211 -11.42 -4.42 -2.13
C ARG A 211 -12.64 -3.75 -2.78
N THR A 212 -13.83 -4.28 -2.54
CA THR A 212 -15.07 -3.56 -2.85
C THR A 212 -15.20 -2.40 -1.87
N PRO A 213 -15.17 -1.13 -2.31
CA PRO A 213 -15.39 0.01 -1.43
C PRO A 213 -16.84 0.06 -0.96
N HIS A 214 -17.14 0.93 0.02
CA HIS A 214 -18.48 1.08 0.58
C HIS A 214 -19.55 1.50 -0.45
N ASN A 215 -19.14 2.07 -1.59
CA ASN A 215 -20.02 2.43 -2.72
C ASN A 215 -20.40 1.24 -3.62
N GLY A 216 -19.90 0.02 -3.33
CA GLY A 216 -20.28 -1.21 -4.02
C GLY A 216 -19.55 -1.47 -5.34
N GLU A 217 -18.69 -0.54 -5.81
CA GLU A 217 -18.01 -0.66 -7.10
C GLU A 217 -16.52 -0.94 -6.91
N ARG A 218 -16.08 -2.12 -7.34
CA ARG A 218 -14.65 -2.48 -7.38
C ARG A 218 -13.87 -1.55 -8.30
N GLN A 219 -12.56 -1.45 -8.07
CA GLN A 219 -11.66 -0.79 -9.02
C GLN A 219 -11.82 -1.46 -10.40
N PRO A 220 -11.87 -0.68 -11.50
CA PRO A 220 -11.90 -1.24 -12.84
C PRO A 220 -10.64 -2.05 -13.13
N GLU A 221 -10.71 -2.95 -14.11
CA GLU A 221 -9.51 -3.67 -14.57
C GLU A 221 -8.48 -2.67 -15.11
N GLU A 222 -7.25 -2.75 -14.61
CA GLU A 222 -6.16 -1.84 -14.98
C GLU A 222 -4.87 -2.61 -15.25
N TYR A 223 -4.04 -2.09 -16.16
CA TYR A 223 -2.72 -2.62 -16.51
C TYR A 223 -2.68 -4.09 -17.01
N GLY A 224 -3.85 -4.69 -17.28
CA GLY A 224 -3.95 -6.10 -17.68
C GLY A 224 -3.60 -7.07 -16.55
N LEU A 225 -3.95 -6.72 -15.30
CA LEU A 225 -3.73 -7.54 -14.12
C LEU A 225 -4.54 -8.84 -14.16
N ASP A 226 -5.65 -8.87 -14.90
CA ASP A 226 -6.41 -10.08 -15.25
C ASP A 226 -5.54 -11.21 -15.83
N ARG A 227 -4.45 -10.84 -16.52
CA ARG A 227 -3.50 -11.77 -17.15
C ARG A 227 -2.15 -11.81 -16.45
N LEU A 228 -1.74 -10.72 -15.81
CA LEU A 228 -0.41 -10.58 -15.19
C LEU A 228 -0.37 -11.04 -13.73
N ALA A 229 -1.46 -10.86 -12.97
CA ALA A 229 -1.53 -11.33 -11.60
C ALA A 229 -1.87 -12.84 -11.57
N GLU A 230 -1.41 -13.55 -10.53
CA GLU A 230 -1.84 -14.93 -10.28
C GLU A 230 -3.29 -14.99 -9.83
N GLY A 231 -3.75 -13.95 -9.15
CA GLY A 231 -5.12 -13.86 -8.71
C GLY A 231 -5.52 -12.46 -8.29
N ARG A 232 -6.83 -12.26 -8.27
CA ARG A 232 -7.47 -11.11 -7.64
C ARG A 232 -8.21 -11.59 -6.40
N ILE A 233 -8.03 -10.88 -5.30
CA ILE A 233 -8.70 -11.13 -4.02
C ILE A 233 -9.47 -9.89 -3.59
N ALA A 234 -10.58 -10.07 -2.89
CA ALA A 234 -11.38 -8.98 -2.33
C ALA A 234 -11.03 -8.70 -0.87
N SER A 235 -10.45 -9.68 -0.17
CA SER A 235 -9.99 -9.57 1.21
C SER A 235 -8.65 -10.27 1.41
N LEU A 236 -7.84 -9.76 2.34
CA LEU A 236 -6.60 -10.41 2.76
C LEU A 236 -6.87 -11.78 3.40
N ALA A 237 -8.08 -12.02 3.91
CA ALA A 237 -8.47 -13.31 4.48
C ALA A 237 -8.44 -14.46 3.46
N GLU A 238 -8.50 -14.17 2.15
CA GLU A 238 -8.41 -15.19 1.10
C GLU A 238 -6.97 -15.69 0.89
N LEU A 239 -5.95 -14.91 1.27
CA LEU A 239 -4.55 -15.21 0.95
C LEU A 239 -4.04 -16.56 1.46
N PRO A 240 -4.28 -16.95 2.73
CA PRO A 240 -3.71 -18.19 3.25
C PRO A 240 -4.13 -19.45 2.50
N ASP A 241 -5.28 -19.43 1.82
CA ASP A 241 -5.82 -20.58 1.07
C ASP A 241 -5.50 -20.50 -0.42
N ARG A 242 -5.01 -19.35 -0.90
CA ARG A 242 -4.66 -19.13 -2.31
C ARG A 242 -3.19 -19.39 -2.61
N ILE A 243 -2.32 -19.13 -1.64
CA ILE A 243 -0.86 -19.10 -1.82
C ILE A 243 -0.20 -20.45 -1.49
N LEU A 244 -0.89 -21.29 -0.69
CA LEU A 244 -0.40 -22.54 -0.10
C LEU A 244 -1.28 -23.71 -0.54
#